data_AF-A0A078GC44-F1
#
_entry.id   AF-A0A078GC44-F1
#
_cell.length_a   1.000
_cell.length_b   1.000
_cell.length_c   1.000
_cell.angle_alpha   90.00
_cell.angle_beta   90.00
_cell.angle_gamma   90.00
#
_symmetry.space_group_name_H-M   'P 1'
#
loop_
_entity.id
_entity.type
_entity.pdbx_description
1 polymer ?
#
loop_
_entity_poly.entity_id
_entity_poly.type
_entity_poly.pdbx_seq_one_letter_code
_entity_poly.pdbx_strand_id
1 'polypeptide(L)'
;MSSSRELQYLEYTYRNNRPTTGLLNSIFMTTVNTAARSLVSVASTASTSELASRRWSASDQLSFASGLLTAVAENALVPVSAPSSSSTSSTALVKYSGSGNLSMMMADGVDAPSVSSLGRALCHVLALMNEIPVTSRKYHFTMGMAEKIMEENALSCNAELLDVNRTALASSFARTTARLQDSLKRSRTADETFGGLPLRLVSALPLGGYVASSVRGLTTAINTARSLADMAGNLLSQSKRRESALVRAGGSQENEVELAVEKLAEELLWMTEKLRRYGAIEEGIKRWSYASGLASLSLTAAPRVQGLMVKISALLIGELARDTTQVPGQVKFRLLANWLPLFSHARNGLAFPVLTGYERVEVERAIDKAISTLPALDQEILLTNWLQDFSVSASEWPDLTPAYDRWCHSIRQMAV
;
A
#
# COMPACT_ATOMS: atom_id res chain seq x y z
N MET A 1 -59.39 7.79 26.05
CA MET A 1 -58.08 7.37 26.63
C MET A 1 -56.96 7.54 25.60
N SER A 2 -56.71 8.75 25.08
CA SER A 2 -55.67 8.98 24.05
C SER A 2 -54.77 10.20 24.31
N SER A 3 -54.92 10.89 25.45
CA SER A 3 -54.26 12.19 25.69
C SER A 3 -52.99 12.10 26.56
N SER A 4 -52.84 11.06 27.39
CA SER A 4 -51.65 10.92 28.26
C SER A 4 -50.39 10.38 27.59
N ARG A 5 -50.48 9.83 26.36
CA ARG A 5 -49.31 9.33 25.63
C ARG A 5 -48.63 10.41 24.78
N GLU A 6 -49.36 11.44 24.34
CA GLU A 6 -48.77 12.54 23.57
C GLU A 6 -47.99 13.53 24.44
N LEU A 7 -48.41 13.75 25.69
CA LEU A 7 -47.68 14.62 26.63
C LEU A 7 -46.34 14.03 27.08
N GLN A 8 -46.23 12.71 27.23
CA GLN A 8 -44.95 12.05 27.49
C GLN A 8 -43.99 12.10 26.29
N TYR A 9 -44.51 12.12 25.06
CA TYR A 9 -43.70 12.26 23.84
C TYR A 9 -43.19 13.70 23.65
N LEU A 10 -43.98 14.71 24.01
CA LEU A 10 -43.57 16.12 23.98
C LEU A 10 -42.57 16.48 25.09
N GLU A 11 -42.70 15.90 26.29
CA GLU A 11 -41.75 16.15 27.38
C GLU A 11 -40.39 15.46 27.13
N TYR A 12 -40.39 14.29 26.48
CA TYR A 12 -39.17 13.60 26.07
C TYR A 12 -38.41 14.35 24.95
N THR A 13 -39.13 14.96 24.01
CA THR A 13 -38.52 15.73 22.91
C THR A 13 -38.07 17.13 23.32
N TYR A 14 -38.66 17.73 24.35
CA TYR A 14 -38.26 19.05 24.85
C TYR A 14 -37.01 19.01 25.76
N ARG A 15 -36.76 17.89 26.45
CA ARG A 15 -35.58 17.75 27.33
C ARG A 15 -34.27 17.45 26.57
N ASN A 16 -34.35 16.97 25.33
CA ASN A 16 -33.19 16.57 24.52
C ASN A 16 -32.70 17.64 23.52
N ASN A 17 -33.40 18.77 23.36
CA ASN A 17 -33.09 19.80 22.38
C ASN A 17 -32.71 21.16 23.01
N ARG A 18 -31.81 21.17 23.98
CA ARG A 18 -31.05 22.39 24.28
C ARG A 18 -29.77 22.43 23.43
N PRO A 19 -29.53 23.50 22.67
CA PRO A 19 -28.36 23.63 21.83
C PRO A 19 -27.10 23.76 22.72
N THR A 20 -26.13 22.88 22.51
CA THR A 20 -24.78 22.92 23.10
C THR A 20 -23.91 24.03 22.45
N THR A 21 -24.51 25.18 22.14
CA THR A 21 -23.87 26.28 21.40
C THR A 21 -23.06 27.23 22.28
N GLY A 22 -23.05 27.07 23.61
CA GLY A 22 -22.26 27.92 24.51
C GLY A 22 -20.80 27.46 24.69
N LEU A 23 -20.58 26.15 24.83
CA LEU A 23 -19.27 25.58 25.16
C LEU A 23 -18.38 25.45 23.91
N LEU A 24 -18.97 25.08 22.77
CA LEU A 24 -18.26 25.02 21.49
C LEU A 24 -17.97 26.42 20.92
N ASN A 25 -18.87 27.41 21.07
CA ASN A 25 -18.54 28.80 20.73
C ASN A 25 -17.42 29.35 21.61
N SER A 26 -17.38 28.98 22.89
CA SER A 26 -16.32 29.40 23.80
C SER A 26 -14.96 28.83 23.39
N ILE A 27 -14.88 27.53 23.07
CA ILE A 27 -13.65 26.86 22.62
C ILE A 27 -13.23 27.35 21.22
N PHE A 28 -14.18 27.57 20.31
CA PHE A 28 -13.90 28.08 18.98
C PHE A 28 -13.40 29.53 19.01
N MET A 29 -14.07 30.41 19.76
CA MET A 29 -13.65 31.81 19.89
C MET A 29 -12.34 31.96 20.66
N THR A 30 -12.04 31.12 21.66
CA THR A 30 -10.73 31.13 22.32
C THR A 30 -9.61 30.63 21.41
N THR A 31 -9.85 29.63 20.56
CA THR A 31 -8.87 29.14 19.58
C THR A 31 -8.61 30.17 18.49
N VAL A 32 -9.66 30.81 17.96
CA VAL A 32 -9.57 31.87 16.95
C VAL A 32 -8.86 33.11 17.52
N ASN A 33 -9.17 33.51 18.76
CA ASN A 33 -8.53 34.68 19.38
C ASN A 33 -7.05 34.39 19.74
N THR A 34 -6.71 33.15 20.08
CA THR A 34 -5.32 32.71 20.29
C THR A 34 -4.53 32.68 18.99
N ALA A 35 -5.14 32.19 17.90
CA ALA A 35 -4.53 32.18 16.57
C ALA A 35 -4.36 33.61 16.00
N ALA A 36 -5.35 34.48 16.20
CA ALA A 36 -5.27 35.89 15.80
C ALA A 36 -4.17 36.64 16.57
N ARG A 37 -4.02 36.41 17.88
CA ARG A 37 -2.93 36.99 18.68
C ARG A 37 -1.57 36.43 18.29
N SER A 38 -1.47 35.16 17.90
CA SER A 38 -0.24 34.56 17.39
C SER A 38 0.16 35.13 16.02
N LEU A 39 -0.81 35.37 15.12
CA LEU A 39 -0.56 36.03 13.82
C LEU A 39 -0.16 37.50 13.98
N VAL A 40 -0.80 38.25 14.88
CA VAL A 40 -0.41 39.64 15.18
C VAL A 40 0.98 39.69 15.82
N SER A 41 1.34 38.70 16.64
CA SER A 41 2.69 38.56 17.22
C SER A 41 3.77 38.17 16.20
N VAL A 42 3.41 37.46 15.13
CA VAL A 42 4.33 37.11 14.03
C VAL A 42 4.44 38.28 13.04
N ALA A 43 3.39 39.08 12.88
CA ALA A 43 3.42 40.29 12.06
C ALA A 43 4.18 41.44 12.74
N SER A 44 4.16 41.55 14.08
CA SER A 44 4.90 42.58 14.82
C SER A 44 6.39 42.30 14.97
N THR A 45 6.82 41.04 14.85
CA THR A 45 8.24 40.65 14.83
C THR A 45 8.87 40.80 13.43
N ALA A 46 8.06 41.06 12.39
CA ALA A 46 8.52 41.33 11.04
C ALA A 46 8.96 42.80 10.81
N SER A 47 8.77 43.70 11.78
CA SER A 47 9.07 45.13 11.63
C SER A 47 10.39 45.60 12.24
N THR A 48 11.40 44.73 12.39
CA THR A 48 12.76 45.16 12.73
C THR A 48 13.82 44.32 12.00
N SER A 49 14.43 44.92 10.97
CA SER A 49 15.77 44.70 10.38
C SER A 49 16.17 43.26 9.99
N GLU A 50 16.58 42.91 8.77
CA GLU A 50 16.97 43.68 7.60
C GLU A 50 17.07 42.71 6.39
N LEU A 51 16.18 42.82 5.41
CA LEU A 51 16.37 42.46 3.97
C LEU A 51 15.03 42.66 3.25
N ALA A 52 14.65 43.93 3.15
CA ALA A 52 13.57 44.38 2.29
C ALA A 52 14.00 44.25 0.82
N SER A 53 13.56 43.20 0.13
CA SER A 53 13.39 43.25 -1.33
C SER A 53 12.47 42.14 -1.85
N ARG A 54 11.16 42.39 -1.76
CA ARG A 54 10.15 42.10 -2.79
C ARG A 54 8.78 42.49 -2.23
N ARG A 55 8.30 43.69 -2.58
CA ARG A 55 6.93 44.13 -2.32
C ARG A 55 6.00 43.19 -3.09
N TRP A 56 5.12 42.50 -2.36
CA TRP A 56 4.08 41.66 -2.94
C TRP A 56 3.10 42.55 -3.72
N SER A 57 2.72 42.12 -4.92
CA SER A 57 1.74 42.82 -5.74
C SER A 57 0.33 42.55 -5.22
N ALA A 58 -0.60 43.50 -5.37
CA ALA A 58 -2.01 43.31 -5.01
C ALA A 58 -2.66 42.12 -5.74
N SER A 59 -2.12 41.72 -6.89
CA SER A 59 -2.49 40.49 -7.61
C SER A 59 -2.16 39.21 -6.83
N ASP A 60 -1.07 39.22 -6.07
CA ASP A 60 -0.55 38.06 -5.34
C ASP A 60 -1.37 37.85 -4.05
N GLN A 61 -1.87 38.94 -3.48
CA GLN A 61 -2.78 38.91 -2.33
C GLN A 61 -4.18 38.38 -2.72
N LEU A 62 -4.68 38.75 -3.90
CA LEU A 62 -5.98 38.26 -4.40
C LEU A 62 -5.95 36.79 -4.82
N SER A 63 -4.85 36.34 -5.43
CA SER A 63 -4.68 34.93 -5.84
C SER A 63 -4.47 34.01 -4.62
N PHE A 64 -3.75 34.46 -3.61
CA PHE A 64 -3.62 33.73 -2.34
C PHE A 64 -4.96 33.67 -1.57
N ALA A 65 -5.71 34.77 -1.51
CA ALA A 65 -7.04 34.79 -0.88
C ALA A 65 -8.07 33.91 -1.62
N SER A 66 -8.01 33.88 -2.97
CA SER A 66 -8.85 33.01 -3.79
C SER A 66 -8.52 31.52 -3.60
N GLY A 67 -7.25 31.16 -3.46
CA GLY A 67 -6.83 29.80 -3.14
C GLY A 67 -7.29 29.33 -1.76
N LEU A 68 -7.24 30.23 -0.76
CA LEU A 68 -7.68 29.93 0.60
C LEU A 68 -9.20 29.72 0.70
N LEU A 69 -10.00 30.53 -0.02
CA LEU A 69 -11.45 30.41 -0.05
C LEU A 69 -11.92 29.14 -0.79
N THR A 70 -11.18 28.71 -1.81
CA THR A 70 -11.48 27.47 -2.56
C THR A 70 -11.24 26.22 -1.71
N ALA A 71 -10.16 26.19 -0.93
CA ALA A 71 -9.86 25.08 -0.02
C ALA A 71 -10.83 24.96 1.17
N VAL A 72 -11.45 26.08 1.58
CA VAL A 72 -12.49 26.08 2.63
C VAL A 72 -13.85 25.63 2.06
N ALA A 73 -14.16 25.99 0.81
CA ALA A 73 -15.40 25.56 0.15
C ALA A 73 -15.43 24.05 -0.14
N GLU A 74 -14.28 23.44 -0.48
CA GLU A 74 -14.18 21.99 -0.74
C GLU A 74 -14.40 21.12 0.51
N ASN A 75 -14.12 21.64 1.71
CA ASN A 75 -14.30 20.90 2.97
C ASN A 75 -15.68 21.11 3.62
N ALA A 76 -16.53 22.00 3.08
CA ALA A 76 -17.82 22.34 3.67
C ALA A 76 -19.02 21.56 3.08
N LEU A 77 -18.81 20.74 2.03
CA LEU A 77 -19.89 20.12 1.25
C LEU A 77 -19.91 18.58 1.31
N VAL A 78 -19.96 17.99 2.51
CA VAL A 78 -20.38 16.59 2.68
C VAL A 78 -21.32 16.47 3.89
N PRO A 79 -22.59 16.04 3.70
CA PRO A 79 -23.52 15.86 4.80
C PRO A 79 -23.30 14.51 5.50
N VAL A 80 -23.22 14.55 6.83
CA VAL A 80 -23.12 13.39 7.73
C VAL A 80 -24.52 12.86 8.03
N SER A 81 -24.73 11.55 7.88
CA SER A 81 -25.80 10.80 8.55
C SER A 81 -25.35 9.36 8.82
N ALA A 82 -25.19 9.03 10.09
CA ALA A 82 -24.98 7.68 10.64
C ALA A 82 -26.35 7.11 11.14
N PRO A 83 -26.52 5.81 11.47
CA PRO A 83 -25.97 5.29 12.73
C PRO A 83 -25.58 3.79 12.83
N SER A 84 -24.72 3.52 13.84
CA SER A 84 -24.62 2.34 14.74
C SER A 84 -24.29 0.95 14.18
N SER A 85 -23.44 0.10 14.77
CA SER A 85 -22.52 0.21 15.90
C SER A 85 -21.64 -1.05 15.95
N SER A 86 -20.37 -0.83 16.33
CA SER A 86 -19.51 -1.66 17.19
C SER A 86 -18.15 -2.06 16.60
N SER A 87 -17.14 -1.86 17.46
CA SER A 87 -15.83 -2.52 17.51
C SER A 87 -14.59 -1.72 17.05
N THR A 88 -14.04 -1.01 18.05
CA THR A 88 -12.62 -1.03 18.48
C THR A 88 -11.51 -0.56 17.52
N SER A 89 -10.86 0.55 17.86
CA SER A 89 -9.53 0.55 18.53
C SER A 89 -8.83 1.90 18.36
N SER A 90 -8.81 2.69 19.44
CA SER A 90 -7.98 3.88 19.55
C SER A 90 -6.55 3.50 19.91
N THR A 91 -5.60 4.06 19.17
CA THR A 91 -4.16 4.02 19.41
C THR A 91 -3.83 4.70 20.74
N ALA A 92 -3.54 3.89 21.77
CA ALA A 92 -2.95 4.35 23.02
C ALA A 92 -1.43 4.47 22.87
N LEU A 93 -0.93 5.65 23.21
CA LEU A 93 0.48 5.95 23.44
C LEU A 93 1.03 5.01 24.52
N VAL A 94 2.08 4.26 24.19
CA VAL A 94 2.80 3.39 25.13
C VAL A 94 3.58 4.27 26.12
N LYS A 95 3.16 4.25 27.38
CA LYS A 95 3.92 4.72 28.55
C LYS A 95 5.07 3.75 28.81
N TYR A 96 6.30 4.26 28.82
CA TYR A 96 7.43 3.59 29.45
C TYR A 96 7.24 3.61 30.97
N SER A 97 7.32 2.43 31.60
CA SER A 97 7.42 2.27 33.04
C SER A 97 8.82 1.76 33.35
N GLY A 98 9.62 2.59 34.00
CA GLY A 98 10.95 2.29 34.51
C GLY A 98 11.21 3.25 35.67
N SER A 99 11.00 2.74 36.89
CA SER A 99 11.11 3.44 38.17
C SER A 99 12.57 3.82 38.46
N GLY A 100 12.79 5.06 38.91
CA GLY A 100 14.10 5.56 39.32
C GLY A 100 14.07 7.04 39.71
N ASN A 101 13.63 7.31 40.93
CA ASN A 101 13.64 8.54 41.73
C ASN A 101 14.23 9.85 41.14
N LEU A 102 13.36 10.86 41.11
CA LEU A 102 13.65 12.28 40.97
C LEU A 102 14.57 12.76 42.10
N SER A 103 15.85 13.00 41.81
CA SER A 103 16.72 13.82 42.64
C SER A 103 17.54 14.79 41.77
N MET A 104 17.35 16.05 42.12
CA MET A 104 17.87 17.29 41.55
C MET A 104 19.41 17.35 41.56
N MET A 105 20.04 17.58 40.40
CA MET A 105 21.14 18.54 40.21
C MET A 105 21.69 18.50 38.77
N MET A 106 21.91 19.70 38.22
CA MET A 106 22.74 20.07 37.08
C MET A 106 23.57 18.95 36.42
N ALA A 107 23.32 18.70 35.14
CA ALA A 107 24.35 18.24 34.23
C ALA A 107 24.15 18.94 32.88
N ASP A 108 24.93 20.00 32.70
CA ASP A 108 25.29 20.55 31.39
C ASP A 108 25.89 19.40 30.56
N GLY A 109 25.10 18.86 29.65
CA GLY A 109 25.42 17.68 28.87
C GLY A 109 25.06 17.94 27.43
N VAL A 110 26.04 18.36 26.66
CA VAL A 110 26.02 18.42 25.19
C VAL A 110 25.27 17.19 24.65
N ASP A 111 24.17 17.41 23.92
CA ASP A 111 23.39 16.36 23.24
C ASP A 111 24.32 15.48 22.41
N ALA A 112 24.77 14.36 22.98
CA ALA A 112 25.58 13.40 22.26
C ALA A 112 24.73 12.83 21.10
N PRO A 113 25.25 12.77 19.87
CA PRO A 113 24.53 12.18 18.75
C PRO A 113 24.24 10.70 19.07
N SER A 114 22.98 10.42 19.41
CA SER A 114 22.54 9.08 19.79
C SER A 114 22.24 8.23 18.56
N VAL A 115 22.32 6.91 18.69
CA VAL A 115 21.92 5.92 17.68
C VAL A 115 20.50 6.21 17.14
N SER A 116 19.62 6.74 17.98
CA SER A 116 18.26 7.18 17.60
C SER A 116 18.25 8.32 16.58
N SER A 117 19.21 9.24 16.65
CA SER A 117 19.32 10.36 15.70
C SER A 117 19.72 9.88 14.31
N LEU A 118 20.63 8.91 14.25
CA LEU A 118 21.03 8.27 13.00
C LEU A 118 19.88 7.47 12.38
N GLY A 119 19.11 6.73 13.19
CA GLY A 119 17.92 6.03 12.70
C GLY A 119 16.85 6.97 12.15
N ARG A 120 16.62 8.11 12.80
CA ARG A 120 15.73 9.17 12.26
C ARG A 120 16.27 9.75 10.95
N ALA A 121 17.58 10.01 10.87
CA ALA A 121 18.21 10.50 9.65
C ALA A 121 18.06 9.51 8.49
N LEU A 122 18.36 8.22 8.70
CA LEU A 122 18.20 7.18 7.68
C LEU A 122 16.75 7.04 7.23
N CYS A 123 15.79 7.03 8.16
CA CYS A 123 14.36 7.02 7.83
C CYS A 123 13.95 8.23 6.98
N HIS A 124 14.50 9.41 7.27
CA HIS A 124 14.25 10.63 6.53
C HIS A 124 14.85 10.57 5.12
N VAL A 125 16.09 10.10 4.96
CA VAL A 125 16.73 9.91 3.66
C VAL A 125 15.91 8.94 2.78
N LEU A 126 15.47 7.81 3.35
CA LEU A 126 14.62 6.84 2.65
C LEU A 126 13.24 7.43 2.29
N ALA A 127 12.66 8.27 3.14
CA ALA A 127 11.40 8.94 2.84
C ALA A 127 11.55 9.97 1.70
N LEU A 128 12.64 10.74 1.67
CA LEU A 128 12.94 11.67 0.59
C LEU A 128 13.16 10.96 -0.73
N MET A 129 13.79 9.79 -0.71
CA MET A 129 14.02 8.99 -1.92
C MET A 129 12.71 8.70 -2.66
N ASN A 130 11.64 8.36 -1.93
CA ASN A 130 10.33 8.12 -2.53
C ASN A 130 9.73 9.36 -3.22
N GLU A 131 10.04 10.58 -2.75
CA GLU A 131 9.52 11.85 -3.31
C GLU A 131 10.30 12.34 -4.53
N ILE A 132 11.59 12.05 -4.60
CA ILE A 132 12.47 12.58 -5.65
C ILE A 132 12.31 11.71 -6.90
N PRO A 133 11.99 12.26 -8.09
CA PRO A 133 11.88 11.47 -9.31
C PRO A 133 13.24 10.89 -9.74
N VAL A 134 13.25 9.70 -10.34
CA VAL A 134 14.49 9.00 -10.76
C VAL A 134 15.32 9.83 -11.75
N THR A 135 14.68 10.68 -12.56
CA THR A 135 15.34 11.57 -13.52
C THR A 135 16.20 12.65 -12.85
N SER A 136 15.98 12.92 -11.57
CA SER A 136 16.76 13.89 -10.81
C SER A 136 18.06 13.28 -10.31
N ARG A 137 19.20 13.93 -10.55
CA ARG A 137 20.50 13.54 -9.96
C ARG A 137 20.45 13.47 -8.42
N LYS A 138 19.52 14.20 -7.78
CA LYS A 138 19.30 14.14 -6.33
C LYS A 138 18.85 12.75 -5.88
N TYR A 139 18.13 12.01 -6.72
CA TYR A 139 17.68 10.64 -6.42
C TYR A 139 18.88 9.72 -6.16
N HIS A 140 19.82 9.67 -7.10
CA HIS A 140 21.04 8.86 -6.96
C HIS A 140 21.92 9.32 -5.80
N PHE A 141 21.98 10.64 -5.54
CA PHE A 141 22.67 11.16 -4.36
C PHE A 141 22.04 10.67 -3.05
N THR A 142 20.71 10.76 -2.91
CA THR A 142 19.97 10.31 -1.73
C THR A 142 20.08 8.79 -1.56
N MET A 143 19.99 8.02 -2.65
CA MET A 143 20.20 6.57 -2.66
C MET A 143 21.62 6.22 -2.17
N GLY A 144 22.65 6.85 -2.75
CA GLY A 144 24.04 6.65 -2.34
C GLY A 144 24.29 7.05 -0.88
N MET A 145 23.60 8.08 -0.38
CA MET A 145 23.65 8.45 1.04
C MET A 145 23.04 7.37 1.93
N ALA A 146 21.87 6.83 1.57
CA ALA A 146 21.25 5.73 2.31
C ALA A 146 22.15 4.49 2.31
N GLU A 147 22.73 4.12 1.17
CA GLU A 147 23.65 3.00 1.05
C GLU A 147 24.90 3.18 1.90
N LYS A 148 25.51 4.36 1.84
CA LYS A 148 26.69 4.69 2.65
C LYS A 148 26.39 4.57 4.15
N ILE A 149 25.31 5.17 4.63
CA ILE A 149 24.91 5.09 6.04
C ILE A 149 24.71 3.63 6.46
N MET A 150 23.99 2.85 5.64
CA MET A 150 23.73 1.44 5.97
C MET A 150 24.99 0.57 5.93
N GLU A 151 25.91 0.83 5.02
CA GLU A 151 27.19 0.12 4.92
C GLU A 151 28.11 0.46 6.09
N GLU A 152 28.25 1.74 6.44
CA GLU A 152 29.00 2.18 7.62
C GLU A 152 28.44 1.57 8.91
N ASN A 153 27.11 1.53 9.06
CA ASN A 153 26.45 0.86 10.17
C ASN A 153 26.75 -0.64 10.22
N ALA A 154 26.77 -1.32 9.07
CA ALA A 154 27.08 -2.74 9.00
C ALA A 154 28.56 -3.05 9.32
N LEU A 155 29.48 -2.14 8.97
CA LEU A 155 30.91 -2.29 9.23
C LEU A 155 31.30 -2.00 10.69
N SER A 156 30.53 -1.17 11.38
CA SER A 156 30.82 -0.69 12.74
C SER A 156 30.88 -1.77 13.84
N CYS A 157 30.56 -3.04 13.51
CA CYS A 157 30.50 -4.19 14.43
C CYS A 157 29.56 -3.99 15.65
N ASN A 158 28.74 -2.94 15.66
CA ASN A 158 27.76 -2.68 16.71
C ASN A 158 26.38 -3.21 16.29
N ALA A 159 25.82 -4.13 17.09
CA ALA A 159 24.52 -4.72 16.85
C ALA A 159 23.37 -3.68 16.82
N GLU A 160 23.49 -2.61 17.60
CA GLU A 160 22.47 -1.55 17.64
C GLU A 160 22.42 -0.74 16.33
N LEU A 161 23.57 -0.50 15.70
CA LEU A 161 23.64 0.20 14.42
C LEU A 161 23.10 -0.67 13.27
N LEU A 162 23.33 -1.99 13.35
CA LEU A 162 22.70 -2.91 12.41
C LEU A 162 21.18 -2.95 12.61
N ASP A 163 20.68 -2.91 13.85
CA ASP A 163 19.24 -2.85 14.14
C ASP A 163 18.58 -1.56 13.61
N VAL A 164 19.31 -0.43 13.64
CA VAL A 164 18.87 0.81 13.00
C VAL A 164 18.61 0.60 11.50
N ASN A 165 19.51 -0.09 10.78
CA ASN A 165 19.29 -0.38 9.36
C ASN A 165 18.02 -1.22 9.15
N ARG A 166 17.86 -2.28 9.95
CA ARG A 166 16.73 -3.20 9.87
C ARG A 166 15.40 -2.48 10.09
N THR A 167 15.33 -1.69 11.15
CA THR A 167 14.12 -0.95 11.53
C THR A 167 13.78 0.16 10.51
N ALA A 168 14.79 0.90 10.04
CA ALA A 168 14.60 1.94 9.02
C ALA A 168 14.13 1.35 7.68
N LEU A 169 14.75 0.26 7.22
CA LEU A 169 14.35 -0.44 6.00
C LEU A 169 12.95 -1.04 6.13
N ALA A 170 12.61 -1.65 7.26
CA ALA A 170 11.27 -2.18 7.52
C ALA A 170 10.20 -1.07 7.45
N SER A 171 10.46 0.10 8.07
CA SER A 171 9.57 1.26 8.01
C SER A 171 9.44 1.81 6.59
N SER A 172 10.56 1.92 5.87
CA SER A 172 10.58 2.41 4.49
C SER A 172 9.84 1.45 3.55
N PHE A 173 10.08 0.14 3.66
CA PHE A 173 9.37 -0.88 2.90
C PHE A 173 7.85 -0.78 3.07
N ALA A 174 7.37 -0.61 4.31
CA ALA A 174 5.95 -0.40 4.58
C ALA A 174 5.39 0.84 3.87
N ARG A 175 6.12 1.95 3.96
CA ARG A 175 5.73 3.23 3.36
C ARG A 175 5.70 3.16 1.84
N THR A 176 6.71 2.57 1.22
CA THR A 176 6.81 2.41 -0.23
C THR A 176 5.74 1.45 -0.74
N THR A 177 5.44 0.37 -0.01
CA THR A 177 4.33 -0.55 -0.32
C THR A 177 2.99 0.17 -0.31
N ALA A 178 2.70 0.98 0.73
CA ALA A 178 1.47 1.75 0.83
C ALA A 178 1.34 2.77 -0.32
N ARG A 179 2.43 3.50 -0.63
CA ARG A 179 2.45 4.47 -1.73
C ARG A 179 2.27 3.84 -3.09
N LEU A 180 2.91 2.69 -3.33
CA LEU A 180 2.74 1.95 -4.57
C LEU A 180 1.28 1.52 -4.73
N GLN A 181 0.68 0.98 -3.68
CA GLN A 181 -0.73 0.60 -3.67
C GLN A 181 -1.64 1.79 -4.00
N ASP A 182 -1.43 2.94 -3.35
CA ASP A 182 -2.25 4.13 -3.58
C ASP A 182 -2.04 4.72 -4.99
N SER A 183 -0.82 4.62 -5.53
CA SER A 183 -0.50 5.09 -6.89
C SER A 183 -1.13 4.19 -7.95
N LEU A 184 -1.13 2.87 -7.75
CA LEU A 184 -1.83 1.91 -8.61
C LEU A 184 -3.36 2.13 -8.57
N LYS A 185 -3.93 2.40 -7.39
CA LYS A 185 -5.37 2.75 -7.27
C LYS A 185 -5.71 4.00 -8.06
N ARG A 186 -4.89 5.06 -7.92
CA ARG A 186 -5.08 6.33 -8.64
C ARG A 186 -4.95 6.18 -10.15
N SER A 187 -3.98 5.40 -10.61
CA SER A 187 -3.80 5.08 -12.03
C SER A 187 -5.04 4.40 -12.61
N ARG A 188 -5.66 3.46 -11.88
CA ARG A 188 -6.88 2.78 -12.32
C ARG A 188 -8.12 3.69 -12.37
N THR A 189 -8.31 4.56 -11.39
CA THR A 189 -9.49 5.46 -11.38
C THR A 189 -9.45 6.49 -12.52
N ALA A 190 -8.26 6.86 -12.98
CA ALA A 190 -8.12 7.73 -14.16
C ALA A 190 -8.58 7.01 -15.43
N ASP A 191 -8.22 5.72 -15.58
CA ASP A 191 -8.57 4.88 -16.74
C ASP A 191 -10.08 4.55 -16.79
N GLU A 192 -10.71 4.26 -15.64
CA GLU A 192 -12.16 3.95 -15.58
C GLU A 192 -13.07 5.16 -15.82
N THR A 193 -12.56 6.40 -15.78
CA THR A 193 -13.36 7.60 -16.09
C THR A 193 -13.67 7.73 -17.60
N PHE A 194 -12.97 6.98 -18.46
CA PHE A 194 -13.17 6.98 -19.92
C PHE A 194 -13.69 5.64 -20.51
N GLY A 195 -13.92 4.60 -19.70
CA GLY A 195 -14.41 3.29 -20.17
C GLY A 195 -15.34 2.62 -19.15
N GLY A 196 -16.64 2.50 -19.50
CA GLY A 196 -17.69 2.01 -18.60
C GLY A 196 -17.48 0.58 -18.06
N LEU A 197 -17.64 0.46 -16.72
CA LEU A 197 -18.21 -0.60 -15.85
C LEU A 197 -18.36 -2.09 -16.34
N PRO A 198 -18.48 -3.10 -15.45
CA PRO A 198 -17.53 -3.59 -14.45
C PRO A 198 -17.60 -5.14 -14.38
N LEU A 199 -17.07 -5.87 -15.37
CA LEU A 199 -17.17 -7.36 -15.39
C LEU A 199 -15.90 -8.09 -14.91
N ARG A 200 -14.88 -7.36 -14.43
CA ARG A 200 -13.64 -7.94 -13.89
C ARG A 200 -13.57 -7.98 -12.36
N LEU A 201 -14.61 -7.54 -11.67
CA LEU A 201 -14.59 -7.44 -10.21
C LEU A 201 -14.81 -8.80 -9.49
N VAL A 202 -15.36 -9.80 -10.18
CA VAL A 202 -15.68 -11.11 -9.57
C VAL A 202 -14.53 -12.11 -9.71
N SER A 203 -13.63 -11.94 -10.68
CA SER A 203 -12.50 -12.87 -10.92
C SER A 203 -11.19 -12.45 -10.25
N ALA A 204 -11.17 -11.36 -9.49
CA ALA A 204 -9.93 -10.80 -8.91
C ALA A 204 -9.87 -10.87 -7.38
N LEU A 205 -10.78 -11.63 -6.74
CA LEU A 205 -10.76 -11.84 -5.29
C LEU A 205 -10.11 -13.20 -4.97
N PRO A 206 -8.95 -13.23 -4.27
CA PRO A 206 -8.20 -14.46 -3.98
C PRO A 206 -8.88 -15.44 -2.98
N LEU A 207 -10.15 -15.23 -2.64
CA LEU A 207 -10.85 -15.94 -1.55
C LEU A 207 -12.30 -16.37 -1.92
N GLY A 208 -12.61 -16.49 -3.21
CA GLY A 208 -13.94 -16.92 -3.69
C GLY A 208 -14.34 -18.39 -3.43
N GLY A 209 -13.46 -19.19 -2.82
CA GLY A 209 -13.65 -20.64 -2.69
C GLY A 209 -14.75 -21.12 -1.75
N TYR A 210 -15.24 -20.30 -0.81
CA TYR A 210 -16.24 -20.75 0.18
C TYR A 210 -17.72 -20.54 -0.19
N VAL A 211 -18.02 -20.18 -1.45
CA VAL A 211 -19.40 -20.16 -1.98
C VAL A 211 -19.51 -20.91 -3.30
N ALA A 212 -18.84 -22.06 -3.42
CA ALA A 212 -18.97 -22.94 -4.58
C ALA A 212 -20.01 -24.06 -4.35
N SER A 213 -21.27 -23.67 -4.08
CA SER A 213 -22.42 -24.59 -4.25
C SER A 213 -23.53 -24.06 -5.15
N SER A 214 -23.41 -22.84 -5.70
CA SER A 214 -24.45 -22.24 -6.56
C SER A 214 -24.05 -21.98 -8.02
N VAL A 215 -22.84 -22.35 -8.47
CA VAL A 215 -22.40 -22.09 -9.85
C VAL A 215 -22.26 -23.37 -10.67
N ARG A 216 -23.35 -24.14 -10.73
CA ARG A 216 -23.50 -25.21 -11.74
C ARG A 216 -24.35 -24.78 -12.94
N GLY A 217 -24.70 -23.49 -13.04
CA GLY A 217 -25.57 -22.93 -14.08
C GLY A 217 -24.98 -21.82 -14.96
N LEU A 218 -23.72 -21.39 -14.76
CA LEU A 218 -23.14 -20.25 -15.50
C LEU A 218 -22.35 -20.67 -16.76
N THR A 219 -22.04 -21.95 -16.92
CA THR A 219 -21.19 -22.47 -18.01
C THR A 219 -21.85 -22.44 -19.39
N THR A 220 -23.17 -22.27 -19.47
CA THR A 220 -23.91 -22.21 -20.74
C THR A 220 -23.98 -20.81 -21.36
N ALA A 221 -23.81 -19.74 -20.56
CA ALA A 221 -23.89 -18.35 -21.04
C ALA A 221 -22.59 -17.83 -21.70
N ILE A 222 -21.48 -18.54 -21.55
CA ILE A 222 -20.16 -18.10 -22.04
C ILE A 222 -19.99 -18.37 -23.55
N ASN A 223 -20.73 -19.31 -24.13
CA ASN A 223 -20.58 -19.67 -25.55
C ASN A 223 -21.42 -18.80 -26.51
N THR A 224 -22.46 -18.12 -26.02
CA THR A 224 -23.29 -17.22 -26.85
C THR A 224 -22.68 -15.82 -26.98
N ALA A 225 -21.92 -15.35 -25.98
CA ALA A 225 -21.26 -14.04 -26.02
C ALA A 225 -20.08 -13.97 -27.02
N ARG A 226 -19.44 -15.11 -27.30
CA ARG A 226 -18.32 -15.19 -28.26
C ARG A 226 -18.79 -14.96 -29.72
N SER A 227 -20.04 -15.31 -30.03
CA SER A 227 -20.66 -15.07 -31.35
C SER A 227 -21.06 -13.62 -31.62
N LEU A 228 -21.27 -12.81 -30.57
CA LEU A 228 -21.67 -11.40 -30.72
C LEU A 228 -20.44 -10.49 -30.84
N ALA A 229 -19.31 -10.89 -30.25
CA ALA A 229 -18.05 -10.16 -30.31
C ALA A 229 -17.43 -10.13 -31.73
N ASP A 230 -17.60 -11.20 -32.50
CA ASP A 230 -17.11 -11.26 -33.88
C ASP A 230 -17.90 -10.36 -34.85
N MET A 231 -19.14 -9.98 -34.51
CA MET A 231 -19.95 -9.07 -35.33
C MET A 231 -19.66 -7.58 -35.03
N ALA A 232 -19.20 -7.25 -33.82
CA ALA A 232 -18.89 -5.88 -33.39
C ALA A 232 -17.49 -5.39 -33.83
N GLY A 233 -16.58 -6.32 -34.16
CA GLY A 233 -15.21 -6.01 -34.59
C GLY A 233 -15.12 -5.15 -35.85
N ASN A 234 -16.13 -5.16 -36.71
CA ASN A 234 -16.13 -4.37 -37.96
C ASN A 234 -16.54 -2.90 -37.77
N LEU A 235 -17.24 -2.54 -36.68
CA LEU A 235 -17.71 -1.16 -36.44
C LEU A 235 -16.71 -0.27 -35.68
N LEU A 236 -15.81 -0.87 -34.89
CA LEU A 236 -14.77 -0.15 -34.12
C LEU A 236 -13.55 0.27 -34.95
N SER A 237 -13.45 -0.21 -36.20
CA SER A 237 -12.37 0.17 -37.12
C SER A 237 -12.46 1.63 -37.60
N GLN A 238 -13.65 2.25 -37.51
CA GLN A 238 -13.89 3.62 -37.97
C GLN A 238 -13.69 4.72 -36.90
N SER A 239 -13.71 4.41 -35.60
CA SER A 239 -13.50 5.44 -34.55
C SER A 239 -12.02 5.80 -34.34
N LYS A 240 -11.10 4.88 -34.68
CA LYS A 240 -9.65 4.99 -34.44
C LYS A 240 -8.94 6.09 -35.25
N ARG A 241 -9.65 6.79 -36.15
CA ARG A 241 -9.08 7.89 -36.97
C ARG A 241 -9.36 9.30 -36.43
N ARG A 242 -10.18 9.45 -35.38
CA ARG A 242 -10.48 10.75 -34.74
C ARG A 242 -9.87 10.94 -33.34
N GLU A 243 -9.43 9.87 -32.67
CA GLU A 243 -8.83 9.93 -31.33
C GLU A 243 -7.36 10.38 -31.30
N SER A 244 -6.65 10.36 -32.44
CA SER A 244 -5.23 10.72 -32.51
C SER A 244 -4.90 12.20 -32.26
N ALA A 245 -5.91 13.08 -32.16
CA ALA A 245 -5.72 14.52 -31.96
C ALA A 245 -5.90 14.96 -30.49
N LEU A 246 -6.70 14.25 -29.69
CA LEU A 246 -6.97 14.62 -28.28
C LEU A 246 -5.97 13.98 -27.30
N VAL A 247 -5.35 12.85 -27.67
CA VAL A 247 -4.35 12.11 -26.87
C VAL A 247 -3.07 12.92 -26.60
N ARG A 248 -2.79 13.98 -27.38
CA ARG A 248 -1.54 14.74 -27.28
C ARG A 248 -1.43 15.62 -26.02
N ALA A 249 -2.54 15.92 -25.33
CA ALA A 249 -2.53 16.71 -24.10
C ALA A 249 -2.55 15.86 -22.80
N GLY A 250 -3.13 14.65 -22.84
CA GLY A 250 -3.24 13.75 -21.68
C GLY A 250 -2.06 12.80 -21.49
N GLY A 251 -1.35 12.45 -22.57
CA GLY A 251 -0.28 11.44 -22.52
C GLY A 251 0.97 11.82 -21.70
N SER A 252 1.14 13.08 -21.29
CA SER A 252 2.27 13.46 -20.44
C SER A 252 2.07 13.03 -18.98
N GLN A 253 0.82 13.10 -18.48
CA GLN A 253 0.52 12.84 -17.08
C GLN A 253 0.37 11.34 -16.78
N GLU A 254 -0.18 10.57 -17.71
CA GLU A 254 -0.29 9.10 -17.60
C GLU A 254 1.08 8.44 -17.57
N ASN A 255 1.99 8.87 -18.46
CA ASN A 255 3.37 8.39 -18.47
C ASN A 255 4.12 8.74 -17.18
N GLU A 256 3.86 9.91 -16.59
CA GLU A 256 4.49 10.30 -15.32
C GLU A 256 4.03 9.43 -14.15
N VAL A 257 2.73 9.10 -14.09
CA VAL A 257 2.17 8.20 -13.07
C VAL A 257 2.71 6.78 -13.23
N GLU A 258 2.80 6.27 -14.46
CA GLU A 258 3.34 4.93 -14.74
C GLU A 258 4.82 4.84 -14.35
N LEU A 259 5.63 5.85 -14.70
CA LEU A 259 7.05 5.94 -14.30
C LEU A 259 7.20 6.04 -12.78
N ALA A 260 6.31 6.75 -12.08
CA ALA A 260 6.33 6.84 -10.63
C ALA A 260 5.97 5.50 -9.95
N VAL A 261 4.99 4.77 -10.49
CA VAL A 261 4.62 3.42 -10.03
C VAL A 261 5.78 2.44 -10.24
N GLU A 262 6.39 2.46 -11.42
CA GLU A 262 7.54 1.60 -11.72
C GLU A 262 8.73 1.90 -10.80
N LYS A 263 9.05 3.18 -10.61
CA LYS A 263 10.07 3.62 -9.63
C LYS A 263 9.81 3.05 -8.24
N LEU A 264 8.60 3.18 -7.71
CA LEU A 264 8.27 2.68 -6.38
C LEU A 264 8.43 1.15 -6.29
N ALA A 265 8.15 0.43 -7.38
CA ALA A 265 8.38 -1.01 -7.47
C ALA A 265 9.88 -1.36 -7.51
N GLU A 266 10.70 -0.58 -8.22
CA GLU A 266 12.17 -0.73 -8.23
C GLU A 266 12.77 -0.46 -6.85
N GLU A 267 12.29 0.59 -6.16
CA GLU A 267 12.69 0.91 -4.79
C GLU A 267 12.33 -0.21 -3.82
N LEU A 268 11.13 -0.80 -3.94
CA LEU A 268 10.74 -1.95 -3.13
C LEU A 268 11.66 -3.14 -3.37
N LEU A 269 12.00 -3.45 -4.63
CA LEU A 269 12.93 -4.52 -4.95
C LEU A 269 14.31 -4.27 -4.34
N TRP A 270 14.82 -3.04 -4.44
CA TRP A 270 16.07 -2.65 -3.79
C TRP A 270 15.99 -2.79 -2.27
N MET A 271 14.90 -2.33 -1.63
CA MET A 271 14.70 -2.48 -0.18
C MET A 271 14.64 -3.95 0.24
N THR A 272 13.99 -4.82 -0.53
CA THR A 272 13.96 -6.26 -0.28
C THR A 272 15.37 -6.86 -0.29
N GLU A 273 16.20 -6.48 -1.25
CA GLU A 273 17.59 -6.92 -1.32
C GLU A 273 18.43 -6.41 -0.12
N LYS A 274 18.20 -5.16 0.30
CA LYS A 274 18.87 -4.63 1.51
C LYS A 274 18.39 -5.32 2.79
N LEU A 275 17.09 -5.59 2.93
CA LEU A 275 16.55 -6.37 4.06
C LEU A 275 17.18 -7.76 4.12
N ARG A 276 17.37 -8.41 2.97
CA ARG A 276 18.11 -9.67 2.87
C ARG A 276 19.55 -9.53 3.33
N ARG A 277 20.27 -8.53 2.82
CA ARG A 277 21.69 -8.28 3.14
C ARG A 277 21.94 -8.02 4.62
N TYR A 278 21.06 -7.29 5.29
CA TYR A 278 21.21 -6.92 6.71
C TYR A 278 20.49 -7.89 7.67
N GLY A 279 19.94 -9.00 7.18
CA GLY A 279 19.33 -10.04 8.01
C GLY A 279 17.97 -9.66 8.62
N ALA A 280 17.18 -8.83 7.93
CA ALA A 280 15.82 -8.46 8.30
C ALA A 280 14.77 -8.93 7.26
N ILE A 281 15.07 -10.01 6.53
CA ILE A 281 14.19 -10.50 5.48
C ILE A 281 12.83 -10.97 5.99
N GLU A 282 12.77 -11.51 7.20
CA GLU A 282 11.52 -11.96 7.85
C GLU A 282 10.50 -10.83 7.98
N GLU A 283 10.98 -9.62 8.25
CA GLU A 283 10.17 -8.43 8.45
C GLU A 283 9.67 -7.87 7.10
N GLY A 284 10.41 -8.15 6.02
CA GLY A 284 9.97 -7.99 4.63
C GLY A 284 8.91 -9.02 4.23
N ILE A 285 9.15 -10.31 4.51
CA ILE A 285 8.19 -11.41 4.28
C ILE A 285 6.87 -11.11 4.99
N LYS A 286 6.94 -10.72 6.27
CA LYS A 286 5.78 -10.34 7.06
C LYS A 286 4.99 -9.22 6.39
N ARG A 287 5.62 -8.08 6.08
CA ARG A 287 4.91 -6.95 5.43
C ARG A 287 4.32 -7.31 4.07
N TRP A 288 5.08 -8.03 3.24
CA TRP A 288 4.62 -8.46 1.93
C TRP A 288 3.41 -9.39 2.05
N SER A 289 3.40 -10.28 3.04
CA SER A 289 2.26 -11.19 3.29
C SER A 289 0.95 -10.45 3.64
N TYR A 290 1.04 -9.27 4.28
CA TYR A 290 -0.14 -8.47 4.64
C TYR A 290 -0.55 -7.47 3.54
N ALA A 291 0.21 -7.36 2.45
CA ALA A 291 -0.05 -6.43 1.37
C ALA A 291 -1.07 -6.97 0.34
N SER A 292 -2.21 -7.51 0.81
CA SER A 292 -3.24 -8.12 -0.06
C SER A 292 -3.86 -7.13 -1.05
N GLY A 293 -4.02 -5.87 -0.65
CA GLY A 293 -4.51 -4.80 -1.52
C GLY A 293 -3.54 -4.47 -2.66
N LEU A 294 -2.23 -4.58 -2.41
CA LEU A 294 -1.22 -4.42 -3.47
C LEU A 294 -1.19 -5.66 -4.37
N ALA A 295 -1.27 -6.85 -3.77
CA ALA A 295 -1.27 -8.12 -4.50
C ALA A 295 -2.43 -8.18 -5.53
N SER A 296 -3.64 -7.79 -5.15
CA SER A 296 -4.79 -7.76 -6.08
C SER A 296 -4.60 -6.76 -7.23
N LEU A 297 -4.08 -5.56 -6.93
CA LEU A 297 -3.79 -4.55 -7.96
C LEU A 297 -2.66 -4.98 -8.90
N SER A 298 -1.71 -5.78 -8.41
CA SER A 298 -0.58 -6.25 -9.20
C SER A 298 -1.01 -7.10 -10.40
N LEU A 299 -2.11 -7.86 -10.29
CA LEU A 299 -2.63 -8.71 -11.38
C LEU A 299 -3.07 -7.91 -12.62
N THR A 300 -3.34 -6.62 -12.45
CA THR A 300 -3.75 -5.71 -13.53
C THR A 300 -2.74 -4.59 -13.81
N ALA A 301 -1.60 -4.59 -13.11
CA ALA A 301 -0.57 -3.57 -13.30
C ALA A 301 0.12 -3.70 -14.68
N ALA A 302 0.83 -2.65 -15.09
CA ALA A 302 1.64 -2.67 -16.31
C ALA A 302 2.68 -3.82 -16.26
N PRO A 303 3.02 -4.47 -17.41
CA PRO A 303 3.91 -5.63 -17.43
C PRO A 303 5.27 -5.43 -16.75
N ARG A 304 5.84 -4.21 -16.84
CA ARG A 304 7.11 -3.86 -16.17
C ARG A 304 6.97 -3.93 -14.65
N VAL A 305 5.90 -3.33 -14.11
CA VAL A 305 5.57 -3.34 -12.68
C VAL A 305 5.26 -4.77 -12.21
N GLN A 306 4.49 -5.54 -12.98
CA GLN A 306 4.24 -6.96 -12.70
C GLN A 306 5.54 -7.74 -12.57
N GLY A 307 6.48 -7.53 -13.50
CA GLY A 307 7.79 -8.18 -13.45
C GLY A 307 8.57 -7.87 -12.17
N LEU A 308 8.54 -6.62 -11.70
CA LEU A 308 9.16 -6.24 -10.43
C LEU A 308 8.46 -6.90 -9.23
N MET A 309 7.12 -6.93 -9.21
CA MET A 309 6.35 -7.61 -8.16
C MET A 309 6.62 -9.13 -8.13
N VAL A 310 6.79 -9.75 -9.30
CA VAL A 310 7.20 -11.16 -9.44
C VAL A 310 8.60 -11.36 -8.86
N LYS A 311 9.57 -10.50 -9.17
CA LYS A 311 10.94 -10.59 -8.61
C LYS A 311 10.95 -10.47 -7.09
N ILE A 312 10.21 -9.50 -6.54
CA ILE A 312 10.09 -9.32 -5.08
C ILE A 312 9.50 -10.59 -4.45
N SER A 313 8.38 -11.08 -5.00
CA SER A 313 7.69 -12.25 -4.46
C SER A 313 8.53 -13.52 -4.58
N ALA A 314 9.22 -13.72 -5.69
CA ALA A 314 10.15 -14.83 -5.91
C ALA A 314 11.30 -14.83 -4.90
N LEU A 315 11.92 -13.66 -4.69
CA LEU A 315 12.99 -13.50 -3.69
C LEU A 315 12.49 -13.85 -2.29
N LEU A 316 11.35 -13.28 -1.88
CA LEU A 316 10.79 -13.49 -0.54
C LEU A 316 10.36 -14.93 -0.30
N ILE A 317 9.77 -15.60 -1.30
CA ILE A 317 9.39 -17.03 -1.20
C ILE A 317 10.64 -17.92 -1.19
N GLY A 318 11.64 -17.60 -2.00
CA GLY A 318 12.93 -18.29 -1.98
C GLY A 318 13.61 -18.23 -0.60
N GLU A 319 13.60 -17.05 0.03
CA GLU A 319 14.12 -16.89 1.40
C GLU A 319 13.23 -17.59 2.44
N LEU A 320 11.90 -17.58 2.27
CA LEU A 320 10.97 -18.27 3.16
C LEU A 320 11.19 -19.80 3.19
N ALA A 321 11.59 -20.38 2.06
CA ALA A 321 11.85 -21.81 1.93
C ALA A 321 13.19 -22.24 2.55
N ARG A 322 14.02 -21.30 3.02
CA ARG A 322 15.26 -21.63 3.74
C ARG A 322 14.96 -22.01 5.17
N ASP A 323 15.73 -22.96 5.70
CA ASP A 323 15.52 -23.47 7.07
C ASP A 323 15.93 -22.46 8.15
N THR A 324 16.56 -21.36 7.76
CA THR A 324 17.01 -20.28 8.65
C THR A 324 15.92 -19.29 9.05
N THR A 325 14.82 -19.19 8.28
CA THR A 325 13.76 -18.20 8.52
C THR A 325 12.66 -18.73 9.45
N GLN A 326 12.48 -18.10 10.61
CA GLN A 326 11.45 -18.45 11.59
C GLN A 326 10.18 -17.63 11.38
N VAL A 327 9.46 -17.93 10.31
CA VAL A 327 8.22 -17.23 9.95
C VAL A 327 7.00 -18.02 10.40
N PRO A 328 6.03 -17.41 11.13
CA PRO A 328 4.80 -18.09 11.54
C PRO A 328 4.01 -18.66 10.36
N GLY A 329 3.36 -19.82 10.55
CA GLY A 329 2.58 -20.49 9.49
C GLY A 329 1.53 -19.58 8.84
N GLN A 330 0.86 -18.73 9.62
CA GLN A 330 -0.11 -17.75 9.10
C GLN A 330 0.51 -16.76 8.11
N VAL A 331 1.75 -16.31 8.35
CA VAL A 331 2.47 -15.40 7.46
C VAL A 331 2.86 -16.12 6.18
N LYS A 332 3.31 -17.38 6.27
CA LYS A 332 3.59 -18.23 5.10
C LYS A 332 2.35 -18.42 4.23
N PHE A 333 1.24 -18.81 4.84
CA PHE A 333 -0.04 -19.00 4.16
C PHE A 333 -0.48 -17.71 3.45
N ARG A 334 -0.47 -16.56 4.15
CA ARG A 334 -0.86 -15.27 3.55
C ARG A 334 0.06 -14.85 2.41
N LEU A 335 1.36 -15.08 2.54
CA LEU A 335 2.32 -14.78 1.48
C LEU A 335 1.96 -15.55 0.21
N LEU A 336 1.79 -16.88 0.33
CA LEU A 336 1.45 -17.72 -0.81
C LEU A 336 0.06 -17.40 -1.35
N ALA A 337 -0.96 -17.29 -0.51
CA ALA A 337 -2.34 -17.02 -0.93
C ALA A 337 -2.48 -15.69 -1.69
N ASN A 338 -1.73 -14.65 -1.30
CA ASN A 338 -1.82 -13.36 -1.95
C ASN A 338 -0.99 -13.28 -3.24
N TRP A 339 0.20 -13.89 -3.26
CA TRP A 339 1.18 -13.64 -4.32
C TRP A 339 1.35 -14.78 -5.31
N LEU A 340 0.88 -16.00 -5.01
CA LEU A 340 0.91 -17.12 -5.94
C LEU A 340 0.15 -16.84 -7.25
N PRO A 341 -1.05 -16.21 -7.24
CA PRO A 341 -1.78 -15.93 -8.48
C PRO A 341 -1.02 -15.01 -9.44
N LEU A 342 -0.14 -14.14 -8.90
CA LEU A 342 0.68 -13.26 -9.73
C LEU A 342 1.62 -14.06 -10.63
N PHE A 343 2.16 -15.19 -10.17
CA PHE A 343 3.03 -16.02 -10.99
C PHE A 343 2.30 -16.63 -12.18
N SER A 344 1.05 -17.07 -11.96
CA SER A 344 0.19 -17.59 -13.03
C SER A 344 -0.23 -16.50 -14.02
N HIS A 345 -0.56 -15.30 -13.55
CA HIS A 345 -1.18 -14.27 -14.41
C HIS A 345 -0.22 -13.19 -14.93
N ALA A 346 0.98 -13.05 -14.36
CA ALA A 346 1.92 -12.03 -14.80
C ALA A 346 2.27 -12.22 -16.27
N ARG A 347 1.88 -11.23 -17.07
CA ARG A 347 2.21 -11.23 -18.49
C ARG A 347 3.68 -10.85 -18.58
N ASN A 348 4.54 -11.83 -18.83
CA ASN A 348 5.97 -11.62 -19.10
C ASN A 348 6.22 -10.90 -20.45
N GLY A 349 5.35 -9.95 -20.83
CA GLY A 349 5.27 -9.28 -22.13
C GLY A 349 6.43 -8.31 -22.41
N LEU A 350 7.60 -8.58 -21.85
CA LEU A 350 8.85 -7.91 -22.16
C LEU A 350 9.64 -8.74 -23.17
N ALA A 351 10.50 -8.10 -23.95
CA ALA A 351 11.41 -8.78 -24.89
C ALA A 351 12.34 -9.80 -24.20
N PHE A 352 12.50 -9.68 -22.87
CA PHE A 352 13.29 -10.55 -22.03
C PHE A 352 12.45 -11.10 -20.88
N PRO A 353 12.56 -12.40 -20.56
CA PRO A 353 11.84 -12.99 -19.45
C PRO A 353 12.30 -12.37 -18.11
N VAL A 354 11.34 -12.07 -17.23
CA VAL A 354 11.58 -11.45 -15.92
C VAL A 354 12.46 -12.33 -15.02
N LEU A 355 12.29 -13.64 -15.13
CA LEU A 355 13.05 -14.69 -14.46
C LEU A 355 13.53 -15.68 -15.53
N THR A 356 14.76 -16.15 -15.38
CA THR A 356 15.31 -17.26 -16.18
C THR A 356 14.55 -18.56 -15.90
N GLY A 357 14.64 -19.53 -16.82
CA GLY A 357 14.01 -20.85 -16.61
C GLY A 357 14.51 -21.55 -15.34
N TYR A 358 15.79 -21.39 -15.01
CA TYR A 358 16.36 -21.91 -13.76
C TYR A 358 15.74 -21.23 -12.52
N GLU A 359 15.66 -19.90 -12.51
CA GLU A 359 15.05 -19.17 -11.38
C GLU A 359 13.57 -19.55 -11.18
N ARG A 360 12.83 -19.80 -12.27
CA ARG A 360 11.45 -20.27 -12.20
C ARG A 360 11.30 -21.61 -11.49
N VAL A 361 12.18 -22.56 -11.80
CA VAL A 361 12.20 -23.88 -11.15
C VAL A 361 12.62 -23.76 -9.68
N GLU A 362 13.57 -22.89 -9.34
CA GLU A 362 13.92 -22.62 -7.94
C GLU A 362 12.74 -22.04 -7.15
N VAL A 363 11.97 -21.12 -7.77
CA VAL A 363 10.77 -20.56 -7.16
C VAL A 363 9.69 -21.62 -6.97
N GLU A 364 9.45 -22.50 -7.95
CA GLU A 364 8.52 -23.62 -7.81
C GLU A 364 8.90 -24.55 -6.65
N ARG A 365 10.18 -24.92 -6.56
CA ARG A 365 10.69 -25.74 -5.44
C ARG A 365 10.52 -25.02 -4.10
N ALA A 366 10.74 -23.70 -4.07
CA ALA A 366 10.54 -22.91 -2.86
C ALA A 366 9.07 -22.83 -2.44
N ILE A 367 8.15 -22.63 -3.39
CA ILE A 367 6.70 -22.65 -3.17
C ILE A 367 6.29 -24.03 -2.62
N ASP A 368 6.73 -25.09 -3.27
CA ASP A 368 6.45 -26.46 -2.88
C ASP A 368 6.90 -26.77 -1.45
N LYS A 369 8.17 -26.47 -1.14
CA LYS A 369 8.71 -26.64 0.21
C LYS A 369 7.91 -25.80 1.22
N ALA A 370 7.55 -24.56 0.89
CA ALA A 370 6.75 -23.71 1.78
C ALA A 370 5.35 -24.31 2.04
N ILE A 371 4.66 -24.80 1.00
CA ILE A 371 3.35 -25.47 1.09
C ILE A 371 3.46 -26.71 1.99
N SER A 372 4.48 -27.55 1.81
CA SER A 372 4.63 -28.79 2.60
C SER A 372 4.79 -28.55 4.11
N THR A 373 5.21 -27.34 4.51
CA THR A 373 5.35 -26.97 5.94
C THR A 373 4.06 -26.46 6.58
N LEU A 374 2.99 -26.28 5.81
CA LEU A 374 1.70 -25.78 6.29
C LEU A 374 0.78 -26.92 6.75
N PRO A 375 -0.22 -26.65 7.60
CA PRO A 375 -1.28 -27.60 7.94
C PRO A 375 -2.04 -28.09 6.70
N ALA A 376 -2.62 -29.30 6.76
CA ALA A 376 -3.29 -29.93 5.61
C ALA A 376 -4.43 -29.08 5.00
N LEU A 377 -5.20 -28.38 5.83
CA LEU A 377 -6.27 -27.49 5.37
C LEU A 377 -5.72 -26.28 4.60
N ASP A 378 -4.62 -25.70 5.07
CA ASP A 378 -3.96 -24.57 4.41
C ASP A 378 -3.36 -25.02 3.07
N GLN A 379 -2.79 -26.23 3.01
CA GLN A 379 -2.31 -26.85 1.76
C GLN A 379 -3.45 -27.01 0.76
N GLU A 380 -4.59 -27.58 1.19
CA GLU A 380 -5.79 -27.77 0.35
C GLU A 380 -6.26 -26.46 -0.28
N ILE A 381 -6.37 -25.40 0.52
CA ILE A 381 -6.82 -24.07 0.04
C ILE A 381 -5.85 -23.54 -1.03
N LEU A 382 -4.54 -23.55 -0.75
CA LEU A 382 -3.54 -23.02 -1.67
C LEU A 382 -3.49 -23.80 -2.99
N LEU A 383 -3.49 -25.13 -2.91
CA LEU A 383 -3.39 -26.01 -4.07
C LEU A 383 -4.67 -25.98 -4.92
N THR A 384 -5.84 -25.89 -4.28
CA THR A 384 -7.12 -25.75 -5.00
C THR A 384 -7.21 -24.40 -5.72
N ASN A 385 -6.83 -23.31 -5.06
CA ASN A 385 -6.80 -21.98 -5.68
C ASN A 385 -5.79 -21.92 -6.83
N TRP A 386 -4.58 -22.48 -6.63
CA TRP A 386 -3.58 -22.58 -7.70
C TRP A 386 -4.13 -23.33 -8.91
N LEU A 387 -4.78 -24.48 -8.72
CA LEU A 387 -5.31 -25.27 -9.82
C LEU A 387 -6.38 -24.51 -10.62
N GLN A 388 -7.22 -23.74 -9.92
CA GLN A 388 -8.20 -22.85 -10.56
C GLN A 388 -7.50 -21.78 -11.41
N ASP A 389 -6.55 -21.06 -10.84
CA ASP A 389 -5.81 -19.99 -11.53
C ASP A 389 -4.98 -20.53 -12.71
N PHE A 390 -4.34 -21.69 -12.53
CA PHE A 390 -3.54 -22.36 -13.55
C PHE A 390 -4.39 -22.80 -14.74
N SER A 391 -5.59 -23.34 -14.50
CA SER A 391 -6.49 -23.82 -15.56
C SER A 391 -7.01 -22.72 -16.51
N VAL A 392 -7.06 -21.47 -16.03
CA VAL A 392 -7.53 -20.32 -16.81
C VAL A 392 -6.37 -19.45 -17.32
N SER A 393 -5.16 -19.67 -16.83
CA SER A 393 -3.99 -18.92 -17.27
C SER A 393 -3.51 -19.39 -18.63
N ALA A 394 -2.93 -18.46 -19.39
CA ALA A 394 -2.18 -18.78 -20.61
C ALA A 394 -0.71 -19.19 -20.30
N SER A 395 -0.26 -18.99 -19.05
CA SER A 395 1.07 -19.37 -18.58
C SER A 395 1.04 -20.78 -18.02
N GLU A 396 2.00 -21.62 -18.41
CA GLU A 396 2.25 -22.94 -17.81
C GLU A 396 3.09 -22.87 -16.53
N TRP A 397 3.30 -21.67 -15.97
CA TRP A 397 4.09 -21.44 -14.76
C TRP A 397 3.25 -20.74 -13.70
N PRO A 398 3.33 -21.12 -12.40
CA PRO A 398 4.18 -22.19 -11.83
C PRO A 398 3.54 -23.58 -11.91
N ASP A 399 4.33 -24.62 -12.19
CA ASP A 399 3.89 -26.01 -12.14
C ASP A 399 4.02 -26.57 -10.71
N LEU A 400 2.88 -26.65 -10.02
CA LEU A 400 2.77 -27.24 -8.68
C LEU A 400 2.09 -28.62 -8.71
N THR A 401 2.01 -29.28 -9.87
CA THR A 401 1.49 -30.65 -10.00
C THR A 401 2.15 -31.62 -9.01
N PRO A 402 3.49 -31.60 -8.80
CA PRO A 402 4.13 -32.47 -7.82
C PRO A 402 3.66 -32.23 -6.38
N ALA A 403 3.38 -30.97 -6.01
CA ALA A 403 2.87 -30.62 -4.69
C ALA A 403 1.42 -31.11 -4.51
N TYR A 404 0.59 -30.93 -5.56
CA TYR A 404 -0.79 -31.39 -5.60
C TYR A 404 -0.90 -32.92 -5.46
N ASP A 405 -0.05 -33.66 -6.19
CA ASP A 405 -0.03 -35.13 -6.15
C ASP A 405 0.39 -35.65 -4.78
N ARG A 406 1.41 -35.05 -4.16
CA ARG A 406 1.85 -35.40 -2.80
C ARG A 406 0.75 -35.14 -1.78
N TRP A 407 0.06 -34.00 -1.86
CA TRP A 407 -1.07 -33.71 -0.99
C TRP A 407 -2.19 -34.75 -1.17
N CYS A 408 -2.58 -35.06 -2.40
CA CYS A 408 -3.57 -36.11 -2.69
C CYS A 408 -3.17 -37.46 -2.11
N HIS A 409 -1.89 -37.84 -2.24
CA HIS A 409 -1.38 -39.09 -1.69
C HIS A 409 -1.46 -39.10 -0.16
N SER A 410 -1.08 -38.00 0.49
CA SER A 410 -1.17 -37.85 1.95
C SER A 410 -2.61 -37.99 2.47
N ILE A 411 -3.58 -37.35 1.82
CA ILE A 411 -5.00 -37.49 2.18
C ILE A 411 -5.49 -38.94 2.03
N ARG A 412 -5.11 -39.63 0.95
CA ARG A 412 -5.48 -41.05 0.75
C ARG A 412 -4.91 -41.97 1.84
N GLN A 413 -3.69 -41.71 2.29
CA GLN A 413 -3.07 -42.49 3.37
C GLN A 413 -3.77 -42.28 4.71
N MET A 414 -4.28 -41.08 4.99
CA MET A 414 -5.01 -40.78 6.23
C MET A 414 -6.47 -41.28 6.24
N ALA A 415 -7.00 -41.64 5.07
CA ALA A 415 -8.36 -42.16 4.93
C ALA A 415 -8.45 -43.70 5.13
N VAL A 416 -7.30 -44.37 5.24
CA VAL A 416 -7.15 -45.79 5.59
C VAL A 416 -6.83 -45.88 7.08
#